data_AF-A0A6G2QSF8-F1
#
_entry.id   AF-A0A6G2QSF8-F1
#
_cell.length_a   1.000
_cell.length_b   1.000
_cell.length_c   1.000
_cell.angle_alpha   90.00
_cell.angle_beta   90.00
_cell.angle_gamma   90.00
#
_symmetry.space_group_name_H-M   'P 1'
#
loop_
_entity.id
_entity.type
_entity.pdbx_description
1 polymer ?
#
loop_
_entity_poly.entity_id
_entity_poly.type
_entity_poly.pdbx_seq_one_letter_code
_entity_poly.pdbx_strand_id
1 'polypeptide(L)'
;MTGPYARLHTRITGGPPGTGVPLGSLPLPARLTPMFEGVSAEMPLLRAGALVWPAMNEVPEHRYGRVVAAQLADLAIRRHLWLSYGSEYAGPSGLVVSRHPDAPEPTVPEEALLLDVVLGRAQSVRLAGRTDGRSWDRLTELIHRRMKANGLAWNRWDRHRTRRLLLRMRRWMRAYAAQDLPWEADPRLHLAGYPYAVLFNIENGPGAWPTPPDDDVYLPSLLPVACTMAINGLPPPGERG
;
A
#
# COMPACT_ATOMS: atom_id res chain seq x y z
N MET A 1 -1.01 2.01 29.53
CA MET A 1 -1.71 1.77 28.24
C MET A 1 -0.77 1.06 27.28
N THR A 2 -0.93 -0.24 27.02
CA THR A 2 0.02 -1.06 26.24
C THR A 2 -0.57 -1.71 24.98
N GLY A 3 -1.71 -1.20 24.49
CA GLY A 3 -2.40 -1.73 23.29
C GLY A 3 -1.74 -1.32 21.96
N PRO A 4 -2.12 -1.94 20.83
CA PRO A 4 -1.55 -1.63 19.50
C PRO A 4 -1.71 -0.17 19.07
N TYR A 5 -2.85 0.45 19.40
CA TYR A 5 -3.04 1.88 19.17
C TYR A 5 -2.02 2.70 19.98
N ALA A 6 -1.77 2.33 21.23
CA ALA A 6 -0.80 3.03 22.07
C ALA A 6 0.62 2.89 21.51
N ARG A 7 1.03 1.68 21.07
CA ARG A 7 2.33 1.47 20.41
C ARG A 7 2.48 2.31 19.14
N LEU A 8 1.50 2.21 18.25
CA LEU A 8 1.49 2.97 17.00
C LEU A 8 1.51 4.48 17.27
N HIS A 9 0.69 4.96 18.20
CA HIS A 9 0.68 6.36 18.61
C HIS A 9 2.05 6.79 19.16
N THR A 10 2.66 5.98 20.03
CA THR A 10 3.98 6.26 20.59
C THR A 10 5.04 6.34 19.51
N ARG A 11 5.03 5.44 18.52
CA ARG A 11 5.97 5.53 17.39
C ARG A 11 5.81 6.82 16.59
N ILE A 12 4.56 7.19 16.28
CA ILE A 12 4.27 8.35 15.44
C ILE A 12 4.56 9.66 16.19
N THR A 13 4.30 9.72 17.49
CA THR A 13 4.34 10.97 18.26
C THR A 13 5.52 11.10 19.21
N GLY A 14 6.37 10.07 19.30
CA GLY A 14 7.49 10.00 20.26
C GLY A 14 7.07 9.79 21.72
N GLY A 15 5.77 9.67 22.03
CA GLY A 15 5.28 9.54 23.40
C GLY A 15 3.93 8.82 23.51
N PRO A 16 3.60 8.25 24.69
CA PRO A 16 2.29 7.68 24.97
C PRO A 16 1.13 8.60 24.57
N PRO A 17 -0.05 8.05 24.23
CA PRO A 17 -1.25 8.86 24.02
C PRO A 17 -1.49 9.86 25.15
N GLY A 18 -1.57 11.15 24.80
CA GLY A 18 -1.78 12.25 25.75
C GLY A 18 -0.51 12.92 26.30
N THR A 19 0.69 12.52 25.86
CA THR A 19 1.96 13.05 26.40
C THR A 19 2.88 13.76 25.39
N GLY A 20 2.53 13.75 24.10
CA GLY A 20 3.31 14.40 23.03
C GLY A 20 2.61 15.62 22.42
N VAL A 21 3.32 16.35 21.55
CA VAL A 21 2.73 17.45 20.75
C VAL A 21 1.58 16.86 19.91
N PRO A 22 0.36 17.44 19.94
CA PRO A 22 -0.73 16.94 19.13
C PRO A 22 -0.36 16.99 17.66
N LEU A 23 -0.41 15.86 16.93
CA LEU A 23 -0.10 15.84 15.49
C LEU A 23 -0.86 16.92 14.70
N GLY A 24 -2.08 17.27 15.13
CA GLY A 24 -2.89 18.31 14.50
C GLY A 24 -2.34 19.74 14.60
N SER A 25 -1.32 20.02 15.41
CA SER A 25 -0.73 21.37 15.54
C SER A 25 0.53 21.58 14.70
N LEU A 26 1.15 20.52 14.18
CA LEU A 26 2.36 20.61 13.33
C LEU A 26 2.00 21.04 11.89
N PRO A 27 2.91 21.53 11.04
CA PRO A 27 2.63 21.68 9.60
C PRO A 27 2.49 20.31 8.92
N LEU A 28 1.75 20.22 7.80
CA LEU A 28 1.41 18.94 7.14
C LEU A 28 2.62 18.02 6.85
N PRO A 29 3.74 18.49 6.26
CA PRO A 29 4.93 17.63 6.05
C PRO A 29 5.41 16.97 7.34
N ALA A 30 5.53 17.76 8.42
CA ALA A 30 5.97 17.29 9.73
C ALA A 30 4.97 16.35 10.42
N ARG A 31 3.71 16.29 9.96
CA ARG A 31 2.72 15.28 10.40
C ARG A 31 2.88 13.97 9.64
N LEU A 32 3.16 14.04 8.34
CA LEU A 32 3.04 12.91 7.43
C LEU A 32 4.24 11.97 7.52
N THR A 33 5.47 12.49 7.57
CA THR A 33 6.67 11.62 7.66
C THR A 33 6.64 10.68 8.87
N PRO A 34 6.41 11.16 10.12
CA PRO A 34 6.36 10.27 11.28
C PRO A 34 5.17 9.30 11.23
N MET A 35 4.09 9.68 10.54
CA MET A 35 2.97 8.78 10.31
C MET A 35 3.33 7.62 9.39
N PHE A 36 3.97 7.90 8.25
CA PHE A 36 4.40 6.87 7.31
C PHE A 36 5.39 5.91 7.97
N GLU A 37 6.43 6.44 8.61
CA GLU A 37 7.45 5.66 9.31
C GLU A 37 6.85 4.85 10.46
N GLY A 38 6.01 5.47 11.29
CA GLY A 38 5.39 4.83 12.44
C GLY A 38 4.43 3.71 12.05
N VAL A 39 3.66 3.87 10.96
CA VAL A 39 2.79 2.82 10.43
C VAL A 39 3.61 1.68 9.83
N SER A 40 4.55 1.99 8.94
CA SER A 40 5.41 0.98 8.29
C SER A 40 6.23 0.17 9.30
N ALA A 41 6.66 0.79 10.41
CA ALA A 41 7.40 0.11 11.47
C ALA A 41 6.54 -0.84 12.34
N GLU A 42 5.22 -0.64 12.39
CA GLU A 42 4.31 -1.52 13.15
C GLU A 42 3.67 -2.60 12.27
N MET A 43 3.43 -2.31 10.99
CA MET A 43 2.76 -3.22 10.08
C MET A 43 3.04 -2.96 8.59
N PRO A 44 3.06 -4.00 7.74
CA PRO A 44 3.10 -3.85 6.29
C PRO A 44 1.78 -3.23 5.79
N LEU A 45 1.83 -2.69 4.57
CA LEU A 45 0.67 -2.08 3.91
C LEU A 45 -0.49 -3.06 3.73
N LEU A 46 -0.21 -4.35 3.57
CA LEU A 46 -1.25 -5.39 3.55
C LEU A 46 -2.13 -5.35 4.81
N ARG A 47 -1.52 -5.21 5.98
CA ARG A 47 -2.23 -5.11 7.27
C ARG A 47 -2.88 -3.74 7.46
N ALA A 48 -2.21 -2.65 7.07
CA ALA A 48 -2.78 -1.31 7.12
C ALA A 48 -4.03 -1.19 6.24
N GLY A 49 -3.95 -1.75 5.02
CA GLY A 49 -5.03 -1.87 4.07
C GLY A 49 -6.21 -2.67 4.61
N ALA A 50 -5.95 -3.84 5.20
CA ALA A 50 -6.98 -4.65 5.86
C ALA A 50 -7.68 -3.95 7.05
N LEU A 51 -7.10 -2.89 7.62
CA LEU A 51 -7.77 -2.06 8.63
C LEU A 51 -8.72 -1.02 8.02
N VAL A 52 -8.32 -0.40 6.90
CA VAL A 52 -9.03 0.73 6.28
C VAL A 52 -10.02 0.32 5.21
N TRP A 53 -9.79 -0.80 4.52
CA TRP A 53 -10.62 -1.26 3.39
C TRP A 53 -12.14 -1.31 3.66
N PRO A 54 -12.70 -1.58 4.87
CA PRO A 54 -14.15 -1.60 5.03
C PRO A 54 -14.74 -0.18 5.07
N ALA A 55 -13.88 0.84 5.16
CA ALA A 55 -14.23 2.26 5.15
C ALA A 55 -13.77 2.97 3.87
N MET A 56 -13.29 2.23 2.87
CA MET A 56 -12.92 2.78 1.57
C MET A 56 -14.14 2.89 0.67
N ASN A 57 -14.22 4.00 -0.07
CA ASN A 57 -15.32 4.27 -1.01
C ASN A 57 -15.02 3.64 -2.38
N GLU A 58 -14.96 2.32 -2.40
CA GLU A 58 -14.66 1.49 -3.57
C GLU A 58 -15.59 0.27 -3.59
N VAL A 59 -15.84 -0.24 -4.79
CA VAL A 59 -16.59 -1.49 -5.01
C VAL A 59 -15.83 -2.63 -4.29
N PRO A 60 -16.50 -3.51 -3.52
CA PRO A 60 -15.82 -4.50 -2.67
C PRO A 60 -14.73 -5.33 -3.38
N GLU A 61 -14.96 -5.69 -4.63
CA GLU A 61 -14.10 -6.54 -5.46
C GLU A 61 -12.76 -5.85 -5.80
N HIS A 62 -12.72 -4.51 -5.78
CA HIS A 62 -11.54 -3.71 -6.13
C HIS A 62 -10.68 -3.36 -4.91
N ARG A 63 -11.27 -3.39 -3.70
CA ARG A 63 -10.61 -2.94 -2.48
C ARG A 63 -9.35 -3.72 -2.19
N TYR A 64 -9.41 -5.05 -2.35
CA TYR A 64 -8.24 -5.89 -2.08
C TYR A 64 -7.16 -5.72 -3.16
N GLY A 65 -7.56 -5.56 -4.44
CA GLY A 65 -6.65 -5.21 -5.52
C GLY A 65 -5.85 -3.95 -5.23
N ARG A 66 -6.48 -2.91 -4.67
CA ARG A 66 -5.78 -1.68 -4.25
C ARG A 66 -4.83 -1.90 -3.08
N VAL A 67 -5.21 -2.69 -2.07
CA VAL A 67 -4.33 -3.04 -0.95
C VAL A 67 -3.08 -3.76 -1.45
N VAL A 68 -3.24 -4.71 -2.38
CA VAL A 68 -2.12 -5.41 -3.02
C VAL A 68 -1.28 -4.44 -3.85
N ALA A 69 -1.90 -3.57 -4.65
CA ALA A 69 -1.19 -2.57 -5.45
C ALA A 69 -0.35 -1.62 -4.60
N ALA A 70 -0.87 -1.17 -3.46
CA ALA A 70 -0.11 -0.35 -2.51
C ALA A 70 1.13 -1.09 -1.99
N GLN A 71 0.98 -2.38 -1.64
CA GLN A 71 2.13 -3.20 -1.21
C GLN A 71 3.12 -3.44 -2.35
N LEU A 72 2.67 -3.65 -3.58
CA LEU A 72 3.54 -3.83 -4.74
C LEU A 72 4.29 -2.54 -5.09
N ALA A 73 3.65 -1.37 -4.96
CA ALA A 73 4.31 -0.08 -5.09
C ALA A 73 5.41 0.12 -4.04
N ASP A 74 5.14 -0.24 -2.78
CA ASP A 74 6.16 -0.21 -1.72
C ASP A 74 7.33 -1.18 -2.01
N LEU A 75 7.03 -2.39 -2.49
CA LEU A 75 8.06 -3.36 -2.88
C LEU A 75 8.88 -2.89 -4.09
N ALA A 76 8.27 -2.18 -5.04
CA ALA A 76 8.98 -1.57 -6.17
C ALA A 76 9.95 -0.48 -5.70
N ILE A 77 9.48 0.43 -4.83
CA ILE A 77 10.30 1.49 -4.23
C ILE A 77 11.46 0.89 -3.42
N ARG A 78 11.22 -0.21 -2.70
CA ARG A 78 12.25 -0.95 -1.96
C ARG A 78 13.08 -1.90 -2.84
N ARG A 79 12.94 -1.85 -4.16
CA ARG A 79 13.71 -2.63 -5.13
C ARG A 79 13.61 -4.15 -4.96
N HIS A 80 12.46 -4.67 -4.54
CA HIS A 80 12.19 -6.11 -4.58
C HIS A 80 11.68 -6.57 -5.96
N LEU A 81 11.05 -5.66 -6.71
CA LEU A 81 10.45 -5.95 -8.00
C LEU A 81 10.53 -4.72 -8.93
N TRP A 82 10.36 -4.97 -10.23
CA TRP A 82 10.12 -3.95 -11.24
C TRP A 82 8.75 -4.13 -11.87
N LEU A 83 8.13 -3.00 -12.22
CA LEU A 83 6.89 -2.93 -12.96
C LEU A 83 7.20 -2.37 -14.35
N SER A 84 6.56 -2.89 -15.39
CA SER A 84 6.66 -2.32 -16.75
C SER A 84 5.50 -2.77 -17.61
N TYR A 85 5.23 -2.05 -18.71
CA TYR A 85 4.37 -2.54 -19.79
C TYR A 85 5.17 -3.26 -20.90
N GLY A 86 6.47 -3.51 -20.68
CA GLY A 86 7.35 -3.98 -21.75
C GLY A 86 7.48 -2.94 -22.88
N SER A 87 7.54 -3.42 -24.12
CA SER A 87 7.70 -2.58 -25.31
C SER A 87 6.40 -1.99 -25.87
N GLU A 88 5.23 -2.51 -25.47
CA GLU A 88 3.93 -2.09 -26.00
C GLU A 88 2.88 -1.99 -24.88
N TYR A 89 2.20 -0.84 -24.81
CA TYR A 89 1.16 -0.61 -23.81
C TYR A 89 -0.13 -1.34 -24.17
N ALA A 90 -0.46 -2.40 -23.43
CA ALA A 90 -1.69 -3.17 -23.58
C ALA A 90 -2.71 -2.94 -22.45
N GLY A 91 -2.63 -1.79 -21.76
CA GLY A 91 -3.47 -1.52 -20.59
C GLY A 91 -3.17 -2.47 -19.41
N PRO A 92 -4.10 -2.67 -18.45
CA PRO A 92 -3.82 -3.40 -17.20
C PRO A 92 -3.35 -4.85 -17.40
N SER A 93 -3.80 -5.52 -18.47
CA SER A 93 -3.41 -6.90 -18.80
C SER A 93 -1.97 -7.02 -19.29
N GLY A 94 -1.42 -5.93 -19.85
CA GLY A 94 -0.03 -5.85 -20.28
C GLY A 94 0.96 -5.63 -19.14
N LEU A 95 0.50 -5.37 -17.91
CA LEU A 95 1.39 -5.04 -16.81
C LEU A 95 2.22 -6.26 -16.40
N VAL A 96 3.54 -6.11 -16.53
CA VAL A 96 4.53 -7.11 -16.16
C VAL A 96 5.15 -6.76 -14.81
N VAL A 97 5.23 -7.77 -13.96
CA VAL A 97 6.00 -7.73 -12.70
C VAL A 97 7.21 -8.64 -12.88
N SER A 98 8.40 -8.12 -12.56
CA SER A 98 9.63 -8.90 -12.58
C SER A 98 10.38 -8.76 -11.26
N ARG A 99 11.15 -9.79 -10.89
CA ARG A 99 11.99 -9.73 -9.69
C ARG A 99 13.20 -8.84 -9.97
N HIS A 100 13.52 -7.96 -9.03
CA HIS A 100 14.77 -7.19 -9.11
C HIS A 100 15.96 -8.16 -8.97
N PRO A 101 17.03 -8.07 -9.79
CA PRO A 101 18.16 -8.99 -9.73
C PRO A 101 18.82 -9.02 -8.33
N ASP A 102 18.97 -7.85 -7.72
CA ASP A 102 19.52 -7.69 -6.37
C ASP A 102 18.44 -7.57 -5.28
N ALA A 103 17.24 -8.14 -5.49
CA ALA A 103 16.14 -8.05 -4.53
C ALA A 103 16.56 -8.61 -3.16
N PRO A 104 16.47 -7.83 -2.06
CA PRO A 104 16.72 -8.36 -0.74
C PRO A 104 15.64 -9.38 -0.36
N GLU A 105 15.98 -10.33 0.51
CA GLU A 105 15.01 -11.31 0.99
C GLU A 105 13.94 -10.61 1.85
N PRO A 106 12.63 -10.82 1.59
CA PRO A 106 11.58 -10.20 2.38
C PRO A 106 11.60 -10.72 3.82
N THR A 107 11.79 -9.83 4.78
CA THR A 107 11.78 -10.17 6.21
C THR A 107 10.36 -10.28 6.79
N VAL A 108 9.36 -9.75 6.07
CA VAL A 108 7.95 -9.78 6.46
C VAL A 108 7.26 -10.98 5.79
N PRO A 109 6.71 -11.95 6.54
CA PRO A 109 6.09 -13.15 5.98
C PRO A 109 4.95 -12.89 4.99
N GLU A 110 4.14 -11.85 5.25
CA GLU A 110 3.06 -11.44 4.34
C GLU A 110 3.60 -10.96 2.99
N GLU A 111 4.75 -10.27 2.97
CA GLU A 111 5.39 -9.79 1.74
C GLU A 111 6.05 -10.94 0.97
N ALA A 112 6.72 -11.85 1.67
CA ALA A 112 7.29 -13.06 1.08
C ALA A 112 6.20 -13.89 0.38
N LEU A 113 5.07 -14.10 1.07
CA LEU A 113 3.94 -14.83 0.49
C LEU A 113 3.30 -14.07 -0.68
N LEU A 114 3.18 -12.74 -0.61
CA LEU A 114 2.69 -11.95 -1.75
C LEU A 114 3.58 -12.11 -2.99
N LEU A 115 4.90 -12.05 -2.81
CA LEU A 115 5.84 -12.25 -3.92
C LEU A 115 5.78 -13.66 -4.49
N ASP A 116 5.57 -14.68 -3.66
CA ASP A 116 5.34 -16.05 -4.12
C ASP A 116 4.00 -16.20 -4.88
N VAL A 117 2.94 -15.56 -4.42
CA VAL A 117 1.64 -15.54 -5.11
C VAL A 117 1.77 -14.88 -6.49
N VAL A 118 2.46 -13.74 -6.56
CA VAL A 118 2.62 -12.97 -7.80
C VAL A 118 3.62 -13.64 -8.74
N LEU A 119 4.86 -13.87 -8.31
CA LEU A 119 5.95 -14.33 -9.17
C LEU A 119 6.16 -15.86 -9.10
N GLY A 120 5.90 -16.48 -7.95
CA GLY A 120 6.28 -17.86 -7.68
C GLY A 120 7.77 -18.08 -7.94
N ARG A 121 8.07 -19.06 -8.81
CA ARG A 121 9.42 -19.36 -9.30
C ARG A 121 9.82 -18.59 -10.57
N ALA A 122 8.88 -17.84 -11.17
CA ALA A 122 9.16 -17.10 -12.39
C ALA A 122 9.93 -15.81 -12.10
N GLN A 123 10.81 -15.41 -13.02
CA GLN A 123 11.52 -14.14 -12.94
C GLN A 123 10.65 -12.96 -13.37
N SER A 124 9.67 -13.21 -14.23
CA SER A 124 8.77 -12.20 -14.79
C SER A 124 7.41 -12.82 -15.12
N VAL A 125 6.33 -12.08 -14.85
CA VAL A 125 4.94 -12.52 -15.07
C VAL A 125 4.07 -11.36 -15.53
N ARG A 126 3.05 -11.63 -16.35
CA ARG A 126 1.93 -10.69 -16.54
C ARG A 126 1.01 -10.77 -15.33
N LEU A 127 0.84 -9.65 -14.62
CA LEU A 127 0.16 -9.61 -13.33
C LEU A 127 -1.29 -10.11 -13.43
N ALA A 128 -2.05 -9.58 -14.39
CA ALA A 128 -3.46 -9.94 -14.58
C ALA A 128 -3.66 -11.43 -14.89
N GLY A 129 -2.65 -12.12 -15.42
CA GLY A 129 -2.69 -13.56 -15.68
C GLY A 129 -2.45 -14.44 -14.44
N ARG A 130 -2.17 -13.85 -13.26
CA ARG A 130 -1.93 -14.59 -12.01
C ARG A 130 -3.24 -14.86 -11.26
N THR A 131 -4.03 -15.78 -11.81
CA THR A 131 -5.39 -16.09 -11.36
C THR A 131 -5.48 -17.33 -10.47
N ASP A 132 -4.54 -17.49 -9.52
CA ASP A 132 -4.61 -18.58 -8.53
C ASP A 132 -5.35 -18.12 -7.25
N GLY A 133 -6.68 -18.27 -7.26
CA GLY A 133 -7.54 -17.90 -6.14
C GLY A 133 -7.12 -18.53 -4.80
N ARG A 134 -6.62 -19.78 -4.81
CA ARG A 134 -6.21 -20.47 -3.57
C ARG A 134 -5.00 -19.79 -2.94
N SER A 135 -4.05 -19.34 -3.76
CA SER A 135 -2.88 -18.62 -3.25
C SER A 135 -3.26 -17.24 -2.69
N TRP A 136 -4.19 -16.54 -3.33
CA TRP A 136 -4.75 -15.28 -2.81
C TRP A 136 -5.51 -15.47 -1.49
N ASP A 137 -6.28 -16.55 -1.34
CA ASP A 137 -6.99 -16.90 -0.11
C ASP A 137 -6.01 -17.17 1.05
N ARG A 138 -4.92 -17.90 0.78
CA ARG A 138 -3.85 -18.16 1.76
C ARG A 138 -3.20 -16.87 2.25
N LEU A 139 -2.95 -15.93 1.34
CA LEU A 139 -2.41 -14.62 1.70
C LEU A 139 -3.38 -13.86 2.61
N THR A 140 -4.67 -13.85 2.25
CA THR A 140 -5.73 -13.21 3.04
C THR A 140 -5.84 -13.82 4.43
N GLU A 141 -5.80 -15.15 4.54
CA GLU A 141 -5.81 -15.85 5.82
C GLU A 141 -4.59 -15.52 6.67
N LEU A 142 -3.39 -15.47 6.06
CA LEU A 142 -2.17 -15.08 6.76
C LEU A 142 -2.27 -13.66 7.33
N ILE A 143 -2.74 -12.69 6.54
CA ILE A 143 -2.95 -11.31 6.97
C ILE A 143 -3.89 -11.28 8.18
N HIS A 144 -5.04 -11.95 8.10
CA HIS A 144 -5.99 -12.03 9.21
C HIS A 144 -5.39 -12.65 10.48
N ARG A 145 -4.65 -13.77 10.35
CA ARG A 145 -3.98 -14.43 11.49
C ARG A 145 -2.92 -13.52 12.12
N ARG A 146 -2.10 -12.83 11.31
CA ARG A 146 -1.06 -11.91 11.80
C ARG A 146 -1.65 -10.65 12.44
N MET A 147 -2.74 -10.13 11.91
CA MET A 147 -3.49 -9.05 12.58
C MET A 147 -3.98 -9.51 13.96
N LYS A 148 -4.49 -10.74 14.09
CA LYS A 148 -4.88 -11.28 15.39
C LYS A 148 -3.66 -11.40 16.35
N ALA A 149 -2.55 -11.94 15.88
CA ALA A 149 -1.35 -12.18 16.69
C ALA A 149 -0.68 -10.89 17.22
N ASN A 150 -0.66 -9.79 16.45
CA ASN A 150 0.01 -8.54 16.84
C ASN A 150 -0.74 -7.72 17.92
N GLY A 151 -1.68 -8.34 18.64
CA GLY A 151 -2.55 -7.66 19.59
C GLY A 151 -3.58 -6.72 18.93
N LEU A 152 -3.59 -6.59 17.59
CA LEU A 152 -4.69 -5.98 16.84
C LEU A 152 -5.96 -6.88 16.87
N ALA A 153 -5.91 -7.97 17.64
CA ALA A 153 -7.03 -8.77 18.09
C ALA A 153 -8.06 -7.96 18.90
N TRP A 154 -8.94 -7.28 18.17
CA TRP A 154 -10.39 -7.26 18.45
C TRP A 154 -10.95 -6.58 19.70
N ASN A 155 -10.19 -5.83 20.51
CA ASN A 155 -10.87 -4.76 21.23
C ASN A 155 -11.34 -3.74 20.16
N ARG A 156 -12.67 -3.59 20.04
CA ARG A 156 -13.32 -2.75 19.00
C ARG A 156 -12.75 -1.32 19.00
N TRP A 157 -12.33 -0.85 20.17
CA TRP A 157 -11.83 0.49 20.39
C TRP A 157 -10.49 0.75 19.72
N ASP A 158 -9.50 -0.12 19.87
CA ASP A 158 -8.17 0.05 19.29
C ASP A 158 -8.22 -0.10 17.78
N ARG A 159 -9.01 -1.05 17.25
CA ARG A 159 -9.25 -1.14 15.79
C ARG A 159 -9.84 0.17 15.26
N HIS A 160 -10.86 0.69 15.93
CA HIS A 160 -11.50 1.94 15.54
C HIS A 160 -10.54 3.14 15.66
N ARG A 161 -9.71 3.19 16.70
CA ARG A 161 -8.71 4.25 16.89
C ARG A 161 -7.62 4.19 15.83
N THR A 162 -7.05 3.02 15.55
CA THR A 162 -6.05 2.83 14.48
C THR A 162 -6.64 3.15 13.12
N ARG A 163 -7.86 2.67 12.80
CA ARG A 163 -8.55 3.03 11.55
C ARG A 163 -8.76 4.54 11.45
N ARG A 164 -9.24 5.19 12.51
CA ARG A 164 -9.42 6.65 12.53
C ARG A 164 -8.10 7.40 12.33
N LEU A 165 -7.00 6.89 12.87
CA LEU A 165 -5.68 7.45 12.67
C LEU A 165 -5.24 7.34 11.20
N LEU A 166 -5.38 6.17 10.57
CA LEU A 166 -5.09 5.98 9.15
C LEU A 166 -5.99 6.83 8.24
N LEU A 167 -7.28 6.95 8.55
CA LEU A 167 -8.20 7.82 7.80
C LEU A 167 -7.90 9.32 8.02
N ARG A 168 -7.28 9.68 9.15
CA ARG A 168 -6.78 11.04 9.38
C ARG A 168 -5.54 11.31 8.54
N MET A 169 -4.63 10.34 8.42
CA MET A 169 -3.50 10.38 7.49
C MET A 169 -3.99 10.70 6.08
N ARG A 170 -4.98 9.94 5.58
CA ARG A 170 -5.61 10.18 4.27
C ARG A 170 -6.07 11.63 4.08
N ARG A 171 -6.71 12.24 5.09
CA ARG A 171 -7.16 13.64 5.01
C ARG A 171 -5.98 14.61 4.92
N TRP A 172 -4.93 14.38 5.70
CA TRP A 172 -3.72 15.20 5.65
C TRP A 172 -2.97 15.04 4.33
N MET A 173 -2.87 13.82 3.80
CA MET A 173 -2.28 13.57 2.49
C MET A 173 -3.03 14.32 1.39
N ARG A 174 -4.37 14.28 1.39
CA ARG A 174 -5.17 15.05 0.43
C ARG A 174 -4.96 16.56 0.55
N ALA A 175 -4.91 17.08 1.77
CA ALA A 175 -4.65 18.51 1.99
C ALA A 175 -3.23 18.92 1.58
N TYR A 176 -2.27 18.00 1.66
CA TYR A 176 -0.92 18.22 1.18
C TYR A 176 -0.86 18.18 -0.35
N ALA A 177 -1.40 17.12 -0.97
CA ALA A 177 -1.44 16.96 -2.41
C ALA A 177 -2.23 18.06 -3.14
N ALA A 178 -3.27 18.61 -2.51
CA ALA A 178 -4.03 19.73 -3.06
C ALA A 178 -3.23 21.04 -3.21
N GLN A 179 -2.01 21.11 -2.65
CA GLN A 179 -1.09 22.23 -2.88
C GLN A 179 -0.36 22.13 -4.22
N ASP A 180 -0.53 21.01 -4.95
CA ASP A 180 0.03 20.78 -6.28
C ASP A 180 1.55 21.00 -6.33
N LEU A 181 2.22 20.51 -5.29
CA LEU A 181 3.66 20.65 -5.15
C LEU A 181 4.38 19.72 -6.14
N PRO A 182 5.45 20.19 -6.80
CA PRO A 182 6.26 19.34 -7.68
C PRO A 182 7.02 18.29 -6.87
N TRP A 183 7.45 17.21 -7.53
CA TRP A 183 8.19 16.10 -6.89
C TRP A 183 9.40 16.59 -6.09
N GLU A 184 10.13 17.58 -6.64
CA GLU A 184 11.38 18.13 -6.12
C GLU A 184 11.20 18.90 -4.81
N ALA A 185 9.98 19.25 -4.41
CA ALA A 185 9.72 20.00 -3.18
C ALA A 185 10.10 19.20 -1.92
N ASP A 186 9.80 17.89 -1.90
CA ASP A 186 10.20 16.97 -0.83
C ASP A 186 10.20 15.50 -1.31
N PRO A 187 11.21 15.07 -2.11
CA PRO A 187 11.25 13.73 -2.69
C PRO A 187 11.16 12.61 -1.66
N ARG A 188 11.71 12.82 -0.46
CA ARG A 188 11.69 11.81 0.61
C ARG A 188 10.29 11.59 1.15
N LEU A 189 9.57 12.68 1.43
CA LEU A 189 8.18 12.61 1.86
C LEU A 189 7.31 11.99 0.75
N HIS A 190 7.50 12.44 -0.50
CA HIS A 190 6.72 11.97 -1.64
C HIS A 190 6.92 10.47 -1.88
N LEU A 191 8.16 9.99 -1.87
CA LEU A 191 8.48 8.57 -2.03
C LEU A 191 7.87 7.73 -0.90
N ALA A 192 8.04 8.14 0.36
CA ALA A 192 7.49 7.43 1.51
C ALA A 192 5.95 7.41 1.53
N GLY A 193 5.32 8.48 1.02
CA GLY A 193 3.87 8.62 0.97
C GLY A 193 3.22 7.92 -0.22
N TYR A 194 3.95 7.64 -1.30
CA TYR A 194 3.36 7.12 -2.54
C TYR A 194 2.59 5.80 -2.36
N PRO A 195 3.09 4.78 -1.65
CA PRO A 195 2.32 3.55 -1.41
C PRO A 195 1.00 3.81 -0.66
N TYR A 196 0.99 4.78 0.26
CA TYR A 196 -0.22 5.21 0.96
C TYR A 196 -1.16 6.02 0.06
N ALA A 197 -0.62 6.77 -0.91
CA ALA A 197 -1.41 7.46 -1.92
C ALA A 197 -2.17 6.43 -2.77
N VAL A 198 -1.48 5.38 -3.25
CA VAL A 198 -2.09 4.22 -3.92
C VAL A 198 -3.16 3.58 -3.03
N LEU A 199 -2.84 3.33 -1.76
CA LEU A 199 -3.80 2.74 -0.81
C LEU A 199 -5.06 3.60 -0.62
N PHE A 200 -4.94 4.93 -0.64
CA PHE A 200 -6.05 5.84 -0.38
C PHE A 200 -6.71 6.43 -1.63
N ASN A 201 -6.29 5.99 -2.82
CA ASN A 201 -6.71 6.52 -4.10
C ASN A 201 -6.47 8.04 -4.19
N ILE A 202 -5.21 8.44 -4.02
CA ILE A 202 -4.72 9.83 -4.10
C ILE A 202 -3.61 9.94 -5.15
N GLU A 203 -3.18 8.85 -5.77
CA GLU A 203 -2.10 8.80 -6.77
C GLU A 203 -2.52 9.29 -8.16
N ASN A 204 -3.82 9.48 -8.42
CA ASN A 204 -4.35 9.81 -9.74
C ASN A 204 -5.31 11.02 -9.72
N GLY A 205 -5.27 11.85 -10.76
CA GLY A 205 -6.21 12.96 -11.00
C GLY A 205 -5.78 14.31 -10.43
N PRO A 206 -6.65 15.34 -10.47
CA PRO A 206 -6.34 16.66 -9.92
C PRO A 206 -6.05 16.60 -8.41
N GLY A 207 -4.96 17.23 -7.98
CA GLY A 207 -4.48 17.15 -6.59
C GLY A 207 -3.98 15.75 -6.22
N ALA A 208 -3.40 15.03 -7.19
CA ALA A 208 -2.74 13.75 -6.94
C ALA A 208 -1.47 13.94 -6.10
N TRP A 209 -1.12 12.89 -5.37
CA TRP A 209 0.16 12.79 -4.69
C TRP A 209 1.29 12.79 -5.72
N PRO A 210 2.39 13.52 -5.50
CA PRO A 210 3.51 13.55 -6.44
C PRO A 210 4.06 12.15 -6.72
N THR A 211 4.22 11.84 -8.01
CA THR A 211 4.72 10.54 -8.49
C THR A 211 6.24 10.65 -8.70
N PRO A 212 7.03 9.64 -8.31
CA PRO A 212 8.46 9.64 -8.62
C PRO A 212 8.68 9.69 -10.14
N PRO A 213 9.77 10.33 -10.61
CA PRO A 213 10.19 10.23 -12.00
C PRO A 213 10.34 8.77 -12.43
N ASP A 214 9.92 8.46 -13.65
CA ASP A 214 9.96 7.08 -14.19
C ASP A 214 11.39 6.51 -14.22
N ASP A 215 12.40 7.36 -14.40
CA ASP A 215 13.82 7.00 -14.37
C ASP A 215 14.27 6.47 -12.99
N ASP A 216 13.61 6.90 -11.92
CA ASP A 216 13.91 6.43 -10.55
C ASP A 216 13.15 5.14 -10.23
N VAL A 217 11.82 5.16 -10.39
CA VAL A 217 10.92 4.02 -10.15
C VAL A 217 9.66 4.16 -10.99
N TYR A 218 9.45 3.23 -11.92
CA TYR A 218 8.21 3.17 -12.69
C TYR A 218 7.03 2.64 -11.85
N LEU A 219 5.99 3.47 -11.64
CA LEU A 219 4.81 3.16 -10.82
C LEU A 219 3.50 3.37 -11.60
N PRO A 220 3.03 2.35 -12.36
CA PRO A 220 1.93 2.50 -13.29
C PRO A 220 0.58 2.74 -12.60
N SER A 221 -0.17 3.72 -13.11
CA SER A 221 -1.47 4.16 -12.58
C SER A 221 -2.54 3.06 -12.58
N LEU A 222 -2.44 2.07 -13.47
CA LEU A 222 -3.39 0.94 -13.57
C LEU A 222 -2.99 -0.28 -12.74
N LEU A 223 -1.95 -0.18 -11.89
CA LEU A 223 -1.54 -1.26 -10.99
C LEU A 223 -2.72 -1.78 -10.12
N PRO A 224 -3.58 -0.95 -9.51
CA PRO A 224 -4.76 -1.42 -8.78
C PRO A 224 -5.73 -2.26 -9.62
N VAL A 225 -5.90 -1.90 -10.89
CA VAL A 225 -6.78 -2.62 -11.82
C VAL A 225 -6.18 -3.98 -12.17
N ALA A 226 -4.89 -4.02 -12.49
CA ALA A 226 -4.19 -5.27 -12.79
C ALA A 226 -4.20 -6.24 -11.59
N CYS A 227 -4.00 -5.74 -10.36
CA CYS A 227 -4.15 -6.55 -9.14
C CYS A 227 -5.57 -7.07 -8.97
N THR A 228 -6.58 -6.24 -9.22
CA THR A 228 -7.99 -6.63 -9.14
C THR A 228 -8.30 -7.76 -10.13
N MET A 229 -7.79 -7.67 -11.36
CA MET A 229 -7.97 -8.71 -12.37
C MET A 229 -7.30 -10.03 -11.95
N ALA A 230 -6.06 -9.95 -11.46
CA ALA A 230 -5.31 -11.12 -10.98
C ALA A 230 -6.05 -11.86 -9.85
N ILE A 231 -6.58 -11.10 -8.89
CA ILE A 231 -7.28 -11.66 -7.71
C ILE A 231 -8.62 -12.28 -8.11
N ASN A 232 -9.40 -11.60 -8.94
CA ASN A 232 -10.78 -11.97 -9.24
C ASN A 232 -10.91 -12.84 -10.51
N GLY A 233 -9.80 -13.17 -11.18
CA GLY A 233 -9.84 -13.93 -12.43
C GLY A 233 -10.55 -13.20 -13.57
N LEU A 234 -10.51 -11.87 -13.58
CA LEU A 234 -11.21 -11.08 -14.60
C LEU A 234 -10.42 -11.12 -15.92
N PRO A 235 -11.09 -11.36 -17.05
CA PRO A 235 -10.42 -11.36 -18.34
C PRO A 235 -9.89 -9.96 -18.69
N PRO A 236 -8.82 -9.87 -19.52
CA PRO A 236 -8.40 -8.63 -20.15
C PRO A 236 -9.57 -7.91 -20.84
N PRO A 237 -9.66 -6.58 -20.75
CA PRO A 237 -10.61 -5.83 -21.56
C PRO A 237 -10.39 -6.14 -23.04
N GLY A 238 -11.38 -6.71 -23.72
CA GLY A 238 -11.30 -7.09 -25.14
C GLY A 238 -11.19 -8.60 -25.41
N GLU A 239 -10.85 -9.41 -24.40
CA GLU A 239 -10.88 -10.88 -24.48
C GLU A 239 -12.18 -11.39 -23.85
N ARG A 240 -13.30 -11.29 -24.58
CA ARG A 240 -14.52 -12.05 -24.20
C ARG A 240 -14.38 -13.45 -24.79
N GLY A 241 -14.28 -14.45 -23.91
CA GLY A 241 -14.50 -15.85 -24.26
C GLY A 241 -15.95 -16.14 -24.64
#